data_AF-A0A2D8AAD8-F1
#
_entry.id   AF-A0A2D8AAD8-F1
#
_cell.length_a   1.000
_cell.length_b   1.000
_cell.length_c   1.000
_cell.angle_alpha   90.00
_cell.angle_beta   90.00
_cell.angle_gamma   90.00
#
_symmetry.space_group_name_H-M   'P 1'
#
loop_
_entity.id
_entity.type
_entity.pdbx_description
1 polymer ?
#
loop_
_entity_poly.entity_id
_entity_poly.type
_entity_poly.pdbx_seq_one_letter_code
_entity_poly.pdbx_strand_id
1 'polypeptide(L)'
;MQYDDSSKIDGSSKMIIFSALAQNLRRLHQNMLGSKSPLNGPRNGLAAALSGVCARAEQRPCLVMSSVSDTPDDAGGNNPAAGDSLFGALGRRLNVSCPVRTRREQKLADREEELLDHAQHLIEQEGFASFTMDSLVKVCGYSKGTLYNHFSGKEDCLGALCLRGLSVLEGLFERAIAFNGNHREKILALNVGYQIYGQLQPTLALALITVRTPAFSEKISAARSERIQQMDIALTSRVDEVFRAAMAAGELADDIHVSALSFMSWAQAYGGATLLHAAQDLTAVTRVIGSNISLISSNVLLDGMGFRPLSKDWDYQNSWQRIEQECFAEEVALLNSQ
;
A
#
# COMPACT_ATOMS: atom_id res chain seq x y z
N MET A 1 27.75 -24.13 -24.94
CA MET A 1 27.06 -23.73 -26.18
C MET A 1 25.61 -24.13 -25.98
N GLN A 2 24.61 -23.27 -25.79
CA GLN A 2 24.50 -21.82 -25.84
C GLN A 2 23.26 -21.50 -24.98
N TYR A 3 23.37 -20.54 -24.06
CA TYR A 3 22.27 -19.97 -23.29
C TYR A 3 21.53 -19.01 -24.23
N ASP A 4 20.20 -19.09 -24.38
CA ASP A 4 19.44 -18.11 -25.15
C ASP A 4 18.36 -17.44 -24.30
N ASP A 5 18.30 -16.14 -24.51
CA ASP A 5 17.81 -15.06 -23.66
C ASP A 5 16.47 -14.58 -24.23
N SER A 6 15.38 -14.73 -23.47
CA SER A 6 14.05 -14.25 -23.86
C SER A 6 13.49 -13.23 -22.86
N SER A 7 14.36 -12.31 -22.44
CA SER A 7 13.99 -11.10 -21.69
C SER A 7 13.83 -9.88 -22.61
N LYS A 8 12.86 -9.90 -23.54
CA LYS A 8 12.42 -8.68 -24.27
C LYS A 8 10.91 -8.70 -24.55
N ILE A 9 10.13 -8.17 -23.62
CA ILE A 9 8.78 -7.68 -23.94
C ILE A 9 8.94 -6.22 -24.39
N ASP A 10 8.77 -6.03 -25.69
CA ASP A 10 8.94 -4.80 -26.46
C ASP A 10 7.98 -3.66 -26.03
N GLY A 11 8.49 -2.43 -26.06
CA GLY A 11 7.75 -1.19 -25.77
C GLY A 11 6.58 -0.91 -26.72
N SER A 12 6.50 -1.62 -27.85
CA SER A 12 5.35 -1.59 -28.77
C SER A 12 4.05 -2.11 -28.13
N SER A 13 4.11 -3.07 -27.21
CA SER A 13 2.90 -3.64 -26.57
C SER A 13 2.24 -2.68 -25.57
N LYS A 14 3.02 -1.80 -24.90
CA LYS A 14 2.48 -0.74 -24.04
C LYS A 14 1.75 0.34 -24.85
N MET A 15 2.25 0.68 -26.03
CA MET A 15 1.59 1.64 -26.94
C MET A 15 0.26 1.12 -27.49
N ILE A 16 0.13 -0.18 -27.74
CA ILE A 16 -1.11 -0.77 -28.27
C ILE A 16 -2.25 -0.69 -27.24
N ILE A 17 -1.98 -0.97 -25.95
CA ILE A 17 -2.99 -0.95 -24.88
C ILE A 17 -3.48 0.49 -24.60
N PHE A 18 -2.58 1.48 -24.54
CA PHE A 18 -2.97 2.89 -24.37
C PHE A 18 -3.73 3.44 -25.59
N SER A 19 -3.38 3.00 -26.81
CA SER A 19 -4.11 3.42 -28.02
C SER A 19 -5.54 2.87 -28.06
N ALA A 20 -5.77 1.63 -27.60
CA ALA A 20 -7.08 0.98 -27.55
C ALA A 20 -8.00 1.64 -26.51
N LEU A 21 -7.46 2.02 -25.34
CA LEU A 21 -8.20 2.72 -24.30
C LEU A 21 -8.60 4.14 -24.75
N ALA A 22 -7.69 4.86 -25.41
CA ALA A 22 -7.95 6.19 -25.96
C ALA A 22 -8.93 6.18 -27.16
N GLN A 23 -8.98 5.09 -27.93
CA GLN A 23 -9.98 4.90 -28.99
C GLN A 23 -11.36 4.54 -28.42
N ASN A 24 -11.44 3.72 -27.36
CA ASN A 24 -12.71 3.41 -26.70
C ASN A 24 -13.32 4.63 -26.00
N LEU A 25 -12.51 5.48 -25.36
CA LEU A 25 -12.99 6.72 -24.76
C LEU A 25 -13.49 7.73 -25.81
N ARG A 26 -12.84 7.81 -26.97
CA ARG A 26 -13.32 8.64 -28.10
C ARG A 26 -14.62 8.11 -28.72
N ARG A 27 -14.78 6.78 -28.82
CA ARG A 27 -16.04 6.15 -29.27
C ARG A 27 -17.18 6.39 -28.28
N LEU A 28 -16.94 6.32 -26.97
CA LEU A 28 -17.93 6.66 -25.95
C LEU A 28 -18.35 8.13 -26.03
N HIS A 29 -17.41 9.05 -26.22
CA HIS A 29 -17.71 10.47 -26.37
C HIS A 29 -18.52 10.77 -27.64
N GLN A 30 -18.20 10.14 -28.78
CA GLN A 30 -18.96 10.30 -30.03
C GLN A 30 -20.36 9.67 -29.96
N ASN A 31 -20.51 8.51 -29.31
CA ASN A 31 -21.82 7.89 -29.10
C ASN A 31 -22.74 8.72 -28.19
N MET A 32 -22.17 9.44 -27.22
CA MET A 32 -22.90 10.37 -26.35
C MET A 32 -23.35 11.65 -27.08
N LEU A 33 -22.66 12.05 -28.15
CA LEU A 33 -23.01 13.21 -28.99
C LEU A 33 -23.91 12.85 -30.19
N GLY A 34 -23.96 11.56 -30.58
CA GLY A 34 -24.64 11.10 -31.79
C GLY A 34 -26.08 10.60 -31.62
N SER A 35 -26.58 10.37 -30.41
CA SER A 35 -27.94 9.82 -30.23
C SER A 35 -29.02 10.91 -30.31
N LYS A 36 -29.50 11.22 -31.52
CA LYS A 36 -30.82 11.83 -31.72
C LYS A 36 -31.87 10.73 -31.81
N SER A 37 -32.59 10.45 -30.71
CA SER A 37 -33.93 9.85 -30.76
C SER A 37 -34.68 10.03 -29.42
N PRO A 38 -36.02 10.06 -29.44
CA PRO A 38 -36.79 10.95 -28.58
C PRO A 38 -37.57 10.19 -27.51
N LEU A 39 -37.23 10.36 -26.24
CA LEU A 39 -38.13 10.00 -25.12
C LEU A 39 -38.01 11.05 -24.01
N ASN A 40 -39.16 11.63 -23.67
CA ASN A 40 -39.40 12.73 -22.75
C ASN A 40 -39.06 12.40 -21.29
N GLY A 41 -38.38 13.30 -20.58
CA GLY A 41 -38.16 13.30 -19.13
C GLY A 41 -37.13 14.36 -18.68
N PRO A 42 -37.27 15.01 -17.51
CA PRO A 42 -36.68 16.32 -17.27
C PRO A 42 -35.17 16.27 -17.01
N ARG A 43 -34.38 16.48 -18.08
CA ARG A 43 -32.95 16.79 -18.00
C ARG A 43 -32.76 18.28 -17.70
N ASN A 44 -32.85 18.67 -16.42
CA ASN A 44 -32.39 20.01 -15.97
C ASN A 44 -31.81 20.01 -14.55
N GLY A 45 -31.39 18.86 -14.01
CA GLY A 45 -30.74 18.77 -12.68
C GLY A 45 -29.24 18.48 -12.71
N LEU A 46 -28.75 17.67 -13.65
CA LEU A 46 -27.39 17.12 -13.57
C LEU A 46 -26.31 18.01 -14.22
N ALA A 47 -26.65 18.76 -15.27
CA ALA A 47 -25.72 19.69 -15.91
C ALA A 47 -25.51 20.97 -15.08
N ALA A 48 -26.52 21.40 -14.32
CA ALA A 48 -26.42 22.56 -13.42
C ALA A 48 -25.62 22.23 -12.14
N ALA A 49 -25.68 20.98 -11.66
CA ALA A 49 -24.93 20.55 -10.47
C ALA A 49 -23.41 20.45 -10.72
N LEU A 50 -22.97 20.21 -11.95
CA LEU A 50 -21.54 20.08 -12.28
C LEU A 50 -20.85 21.42 -12.58
N SER A 51 -21.57 22.43 -13.06
CA SER A 51 -21.00 23.78 -13.25
C SER A 51 -20.88 24.59 -11.95
N GLY A 52 -21.64 24.24 -10.90
CA GLY A 52 -21.60 24.94 -9.60
C GLY A 52 -20.46 24.49 -8.67
N VAL A 53 -19.87 23.32 -8.89
CA VAL A 53 -18.80 22.76 -8.04
C VAL A 53 -17.41 23.26 -8.47
N CYS A 54 -17.19 23.53 -9.77
CA CYS A 54 -15.92 24.09 -10.25
C CYS A 54 -15.74 25.59 -9.91
N ALA A 55 -16.80 26.38 -9.77
CA ALA A 55 -16.70 27.83 -9.56
C ALA A 55 -16.48 28.25 -8.09
N ARG A 56 -16.49 27.31 -7.13
CA ARG A 56 -16.39 27.63 -5.68
C ARG A 56 -15.03 27.30 -5.05
N ALA A 57 -14.08 26.77 -5.83
CA ALA A 57 -12.72 26.46 -5.39
C ALA A 57 -11.71 27.61 -5.63
N GLU A 58 -12.06 28.64 -6.41
CA GLU A 58 -11.10 29.69 -6.82
C GLU A 58 -11.28 31.05 -6.10
N GLN A 59 -12.15 31.17 -5.09
CA GLN A 59 -12.33 32.43 -4.35
C GLN A 59 -12.57 32.21 -2.85
N ARG A 60 -11.49 32.03 -2.08
CA ARG A 60 -11.46 32.44 -0.66
C ARG A 60 -10.11 33.08 -0.32
N PRO A 61 -10.09 34.35 0.11
CA PRO A 61 -8.86 35.07 0.44
C PRO A 61 -8.32 34.68 1.82
N CYS A 62 -7.00 34.83 1.96
CA CYS A 62 -6.24 34.80 3.21
C CYS A 62 -6.93 35.63 4.30
N LEU A 63 -7.08 35.04 5.50
CA LEU A 63 -7.37 35.80 6.72
C LEU A 63 -6.14 35.75 7.63
N VAL A 64 -5.43 36.88 7.64
CA VAL A 64 -4.45 37.30 8.63
C VAL A 64 -5.21 37.99 9.78
N MET A 65 -4.92 37.62 11.02
CA MET A 65 -5.00 38.50 12.21
C MET A 65 -3.90 38.00 13.18
N SER A 66 -2.72 38.63 13.25
CA SER A 66 -2.33 39.84 14.02
C SER A 66 -2.26 39.66 15.55
N SER A 67 -1.04 39.42 16.02
CA SER A 67 -0.34 40.00 17.19
C SER A 67 -1.03 40.13 18.57
N VAL A 68 -0.43 39.48 19.57
CA VAL A 68 -0.14 40.08 20.88
C VAL A 68 1.27 39.66 21.32
N SER A 69 2.13 40.65 21.60
CA SER A 69 3.43 40.58 22.28
C SER A 69 3.20 40.89 23.79
N ASP A 70 4.00 40.56 24.82
CA ASP A 70 5.44 40.39 24.99
C ASP A 70 5.78 39.68 26.34
N THR A 71 6.83 38.83 26.32
CA THR A 71 7.96 38.62 27.29
C THR A 71 7.74 38.18 28.77
N PRO A 72 8.81 37.79 29.54
CA PRO A 72 9.81 36.72 29.32
C PRO A 72 10.12 35.87 30.59
N ASP A 73 10.79 34.72 30.45
CA ASP A 73 11.98 34.29 31.23
C ASP A 73 12.21 32.76 31.25
N ASP A 74 13.51 32.45 31.35
CA ASP A 74 14.22 31.17 31.26
C ASP A 74 13.73 30.01 32.14
N ALA A 75 13.87 28.78 31.62
CA ALA A 75 14.61 27.68 32.28
C ALA A 75 14.57 26.41 31.41
N GLY A 76 15.74 25.80 31.18
CA GLY A 76 15.89 24.62 30.34
C GLY A 76 15.40 23.31 30.93
N GLY A 77 15.54 22.24 30.14
CA GLY A 77 15.51 20.86 30.63
C GLY A 77 14.62 19.92 29.83
N ASN A 78 15.25 18.95 29.17
CA ASN A 78 14.73 17.65 28.75
C ASN A 78 13.54 17.62 27.79
N ASN A 79 13.86 17.37 26.51
CA ASN A 79 12.93 16.71 25.61
C ASN A 79 12.99 15.19 25.90
N PRO A 80 11.90 14.54 26.34
CA PRO A 80 11.91 13.09 26.55
C PRO A 80 11.99 12.38 25.20
N ALA A 81 12.64 11.22 25.21
CA ALA A 81 12.94 10.37 24.07
C ALA A 81 11.77 10.26 23.08
N ALA A 82 12.09 10.42 21.79
CA ALA A 82 11.26 9.94 20.69
C ALA A 82 10.88 8.49 21.01
N GLY A 83 9.57 8.25 21.16
CA GLY A 83 9.05 6.97 21.58
C GLY A 83 9.56 5.87 20.67
N ASP A 84 10.18 4.85 21.28
CA ASP A 84 10.43 3.56 20.65
C ASP A 84 9.11 3.04 20.09
N SER A 85 8.87 3.27 18.79
CA SER A 85 7.76 2.61 18.12
C SER A 85 8.10 1.13 18.12
N LEU A 86 7.29 0.35 18.84
CA LEU A 86 7.45 -1.11 18.97
C LEU A 86 7.57 -1.77 17.57
N PHE A 87 7.02 -1.14 16.53
CA PHE A 87 7.14 -1.56 15.13
C PHE A 87 8.51 -1.37 14.50
N GLY A 88 9.27 -0.33 14.86
CA GLY A 88 10.68 -0.25 14.52
C GLY A 88 11.46 -1.45 15.12
N ALA A 89 11.07 -1.90 16.31
CA ALA A 89 11.63 -3.09 16.94
C ALA A 89 11.13 -4.43 16.35
N LEU A 90 9.87 -4.51 15.89
CA LEU A 90 9.31 -5.70 15.22
C LEU A 90 9.83 -5.85 13.78
N GLY A 91 9.99 -4.75 13.03
CA GLY A 91 10.69 -4.74 11.74
C GLY A 91 12.14 -5.21 11.85
N ARG A 92 12.80 -4.93 12.99
CA ARG A 92 14.15 -5.44 13.32
C ARG A 92 14.20 -6.93 13.69
N ARG A 93 13.08 -7.57 14.02
CA ARG A 93 13.04 -9.00 14.45
C ARG A 93 12.75 -10.01 13.33
N LEU A 94 12.46 -9.55 12.12
CA LEU A 94 12.32 -10.44 10.97
C LEU A 94 13.72 -10.90 10.54
N ASN A 95 14.04 -12.16 10.84
CA ASN A 95 15.34 -12.79 10.64
C ASN A 95 15.59 -13.09 9.15
N VAL A 96 15.81 -12.05 8.36
CA VAL A 96 16.28 -12.19 6.98
C VAL A 96 17.74 -12.62 7.03
N SER A 97 18.08 -13.81 6.50
CA SER A 97 19.47 -14.23 6.37
C SER A 97 20.20 -13.32 5.37
N CYS A 98 20.74 -12.21 5.85
CA CYS A 98 21.57 -11.30 5.07
C CYS A 98 23.03 -11.79 5.11
N PRO A 99 23.79 -11.68 4.02
CA PRO A 99 25.23 -11.96 4.02
C PRO A 99 25.94 -11.10 5.08
N VAL A 100 27.05 -11.61 5.63
CA VAL A 100 27.82 -10.94 6.70
C VAL A 100 28.23 -9.54 6.24
N ARG A 101 27.55 -8.51 6.76
CA ARG A 101 27.85 -7.10 6.49
C ARG A 101 29.13 -6.69 7.22
N THR A 102 29.92 -5.84 6.59
CA THR A 102 31.03 -5.19 7.29
C THR A 102 30.49 -4.24 8.37
N ARG A 103 31.30 -3.98 9.42
CA ARG A 103 30.93 -3.03 10.49
C ARG A 103 30.58 -1.63 9.96
N ARG A 104 31.13 -1.25 8.80
CA ARG A 104 30.85 0.04 8.14
C ARG A 104 29.49 0.03 7.44
N GLU A 105 29.16 -1.05 6.72
CA GLU A 105 27.86 -1.22 6.08
C GLU A 105 26.74 -1.31 7.12
N GLN A 106 26.98 -1.99 8.24
CA GLN A 106 25.99 -2.05 9.33
C GLN A 106 25.68 -0.66 9.88
N LYS A 107 26.71 0.13 10.20
CA LYS A 107 26.51 1.52 10.67
C LYS A 107 25.80 2.41 9.64
N LEU A 108 26.00 2.15 8.34
CA LEU A 108 25.32 2.90 7.29
C LEU A 108 23.84 2.50 7.24
N ALA A 109 23.52 1.21 7.33
CA ALA A 109 22.15 0.73 7.38
C ALA A 109 21.42 1.20 8.64
N ASP A 110 22.03 1.10 9.82
CA ASP A 110 21.44 1.55 11.09
C ASP A 110 21.07 3.04 11.04
N ARG A 111 21.93 3.86 10.40
CA ARG A 111 21.66 5.28 10.19
C ARG A 111 20.54 5.51 9.19
N GLU A 112 20.50 4.75 8.09
CA GLU A 112 19.40 4.86 7.13
C GLU A 112 18.06 4.57 7.81
N GLU A 113 18.00 3.56 8.68
CA GLU A 113 16.79 3.26 9.47
C GLU A 113 16.38 4.41 10.40
N GLU A 114 17.34 5.03 11.11
CA GLU A 114 17.05 6.21 11.96
C GLU A 114 16.49 7.38 11.14
N LEU A 115 17.07 7.64 9.97
CA LEU A 115 16.58 8.68 9.06
C LEU A 115 15.17 8.37 8.54
N LEU A 116 14.87 7.10 8.25
CA LEU A 116 13.55 6.66 7.81
C LEU A 116 12.52 6.74 8.93
N ASP A 117 12.89 6.54 10.20
CA ASP A 117 11.99 6.76 11.34
C ASP A 117 11.54 8.22 11.41
N HIS A 118 12.48 9.16 11.28
CA HIS A 118 12.16 10.58 11.19
C HIS A 118 11.33 10.94 9.96
N ALA A 119 11.65 10.35 8.79
CA ALA A 119 10.91 10.60 7.56
C ALA A 119 9.45 10.11 7.66
N GLN A 120 9.25 8.89 8.16
CA GLN A 120 7.93 8.33 8.38
C GLN A 120 7.12 9.20 9.34
N HIS A 121 7.70 9.61 10.47
CA HIS A 121 7.03 10.46 11.45
C HIS A 121 6.60 11.81 10.87
N LEU A 122 7.47 12.46 10.08
CA LEU A 122 7.13 13.72 9.39
C LEU A 122 5.98 13.53 8.40
N ILE A 123 5.98 12.43 7.64
CA ILE A 123 4.91 12.15 6.67
C ILE A 123 3.58 11.87 7.38
N GLU A 124 3.61 11.19 8.53
CA GLU A 124 2.42 10.95 9.35
C GLU A 124 1.80 12.26 9.87
N GLN A 125 2.63 13.26 10.19
CA GLN A 125 2.18 14.56 10.70
C GLN A 125 1.76 15.55 9.62
N GLU A 126 2.55 15.65 8.54
CA GLU A 126 2.43 16.75 7.55
C GLU A 126 1.90 16.27 6.19
N GLY A 127 1.86 14.95 5.97
CA GLY A 127 1.50 14.32 4.70
C GLY A 127 2.62 14.29 3.66
N PHE A 128 2.47 13.42 2.65
CA PHE A 128 3.46 13.19 1.59
C PHE A 128 3.78 14.44 0.76
N ALA A 129 2.80 15.32 0.55
CA ALA A 129 2.97 16.52 -0.28
C ALA A 129 3.87 17.56 0.40
N SER A 130 3.75 17.71 1.72
CA SER A 130 4.48 18.67 2.54
C SER A 130 5.88 18.19 2.90
N PHE A 131 6.14 16.88 2.84
CA PHE A 131 7.44 16.30 3.14
C PHE A 131 8.55 16.80 2.20
N THR A 132 9.66 17.27 2.80
CA THR A 132 10.84 17.77 2.08
C THR A 132 12.13 17.26 2.70
N MET A 133 13.21 17.22 1.93
CA MET A 133 14.54 16.89 2.47
C MET A 133 14.99 17.90 3.53
N ASP A 134 14.62 19.18 3.38
CA ASP A 134 14.99 20.21 4.36
C ASP A 134 14.20 20.08 5.68
N SER A 135 12.94 19.64 5.66
CA SER A 135 12.22 19.32 6.90
C SER A 135 12.83 18.11 7.62
N LEU A 136 13.28 17.10 6.86
CA LEU A 136 14.00 15.95 7.44
C LEU A 136 15.33 16.35 8.08
N VAL A 137 16.15 17.20 7.42
CA VAL A 137 17.41 17.71 7.99
C VAL A 137 17.19 18.41 9.34
N LYS A 138 16.09 19.15 9.50
CA LYS A 138 15.79 19.89 10.74
C LYS A 138 15.54 18.98 11.93
N VAL A 139 14.97 17.80 11.71
CA VAL A 139 14.53 16.91 12.81
C VAL A 139 15.46 15.74 13.05
N CYS A 140 16.24 15.31 12.06
CA CYS A 140 17.04 14.09 12.18
C CYS A 140 18.39 14.26 12.88
N GLY A 141 18.80 15.49 13.21
CA GLY A 141 20.07 15.77 13.89
C GLY A 141 21.34 15.54 13.05
N TYR A 142 21.20 15.16 11.76
CA TYR A 142 22.31 14.95 10.83
C TYR A 142 22.51 16.13 9.88
N SER A 143 23.76 16.28 9.41
CA SER A 143 24.06 17.31 8.40
C SER A 143 23.36 17.02 7.07
N LYS A 144 23.07 18.08 6.30
CA LYS A 144 22.51 17.95 4.93
C LYS A 144 23.35 16.98 4.08
N GLY A 145 24.68 17.12 4.10
CA GLY A 145 25.57 16.22 3.36
C GLY A 145 25.46 14.75 3.79
N THR A 146 25.25 14.48 5.08
CA THR A 146 25.00 13.11 5.57
C THR A 146 23.72 12.55 5.00
N LEU A 147 22.62 13.32 4.99
CA LEU A 147 21.34 12.88 4.47
C LEU A 147 21.41 12.53 2.97
N TYR A 148 22.08 13.37 2.17
CA TYR A 148 22.24 13.14 0.73
C TYR A 148 23.20 11.99 0.39
N ASN A 149 23.97 11.47 1.35
CA ASN A 149 24.73 10.23 1.15
C ASN A 149 23.83 8.98 1.18
N HIS A 150 22.63 9.07 1.77
CA HIS A 150 21.66 7.97 1.83
C HIS A 150 20.58 8.07 0.74
N PHE A 151 20.14 9.30 0.45
CA PHE A 151 19.03 9.56 -0.47
C PHE A 151 19.42 10.62 -1.50
N SER A 152 19.24 10.33 -2.78
CA SER A 152 19.47 11.32 -3.85
C SER A 152 18.45 12.46 -3.82
N GLY A 153 17.28 12.24 -3.21
CA GLY A 153 16.19 13.20 -3.07
C GLY A 153 15.03 12.63 -2.26
N LYS A 154 13.93 13.39 -2.16
CA LYS A 154 12.75 12.97 -1.37
C LYS A 154 12.09 11.72 -1.96
N GLU A 155 12.09 11.61 -3.29
CA GLU A 155 11.51 10.46 -4.00
C GLU A 155 12.30 9.18 -3.70
N ASP A 156 13.62 9.31 -3.61
CA ASP A 156 14.53 8.21 -3.29
C ASP A 156 14.43 7.78 -1.81
N CYS A 157 14.23 8.74 -0.89
CA CYS A 157 13.87 8.48 0.51
C CYS A 157 12.53 7.74 0.63
N LEU A 158 11.53 8.14 -0.16
CA LEU A 158 10.24 7.43 -0.23
C LEU A 158 10.36 6.03 -0.84
N GLY A 159 11.28 5.84 -1.79
CA GLY A 159 11.67 4.52 -2.26
C GLY A 159 12.20 3.63 -1.13
N ALA A 160 12.97 4.20 -0.19
CA ALA A 160 13.51 3.47 0.95
C ALA A 160 12.41 3.12 1.96
N LEU A 161 11.45 4.04 2.20
CA LEU A 161 10.24 3.74 2.97
C LEU A 161 9.40 2.64 2.30
N CYS A 162 9.31 2.60 0.97
CA CYS A 162 8.66 1.50 0.26
C CYS A 162 9.37 0.16 0.52
N LEU A 163 10.70 0.11 0.47
CA LEU A 163 11.46 -1.10 0.80
C LEU A 163 11.21 -1.57 2.24
N ARG A 164 11.20 -0.64 3.21
CA ARG A 164 10.83 -0.93 4.59
C ARG A 164 9.41 -1.51 4.67
N GLY A 165 8.44 -0.89 4.00
CA GLY A 165 7.07 -1.38 3.93
C GLY A 165 6.95 -2.79 3.33
N LEU A 166 7.65 -3.06 2.23
CA LEU A 166 7.71 -4.40 1.62
C LEU A 166 8.34 -5.43 2.58
N SER A 167 9.35 -5.06 3.36
CA SER A 167 9.97 -5.94 4.35
C SER A 167 9.01 -6.28 5.50
N VAL A 168 8.22 -5.31 5.96
CA VAL A 168 7.18 -5.56 6.98
C VAL A 168 6.12 -6.50 6.41
N LEU A 169 5.64 -6.23 5.19
CA LEU A 169 4.64 -7.05 4.53
C LEU A 169 5.12 -8.48 4.28
N GLU A 170 6.40 -8.65 3.92
CA GLU A 170 7.05 -9.95 3.79
C GLU A 170 6.98 -10.78 5.07
N GLY A 171 7.27 -10.19 6.24
CA GLY A 171 7.16 -10.90 7.52
C GLY A 171 5.73 -11.31 7.88
N LEU A 172 4.73 -10.51 7.48
CA LEU A 172 3.32 -10.88 7.64
C LEU A 172 2.94 -12.03 6.72
N PHE A 173 3.39 -11.99 5.47
CA PHE A 173 3.10 -13.01 4.47
C PHE A 173 3.77 -14.34 4.78
N GLU A 174 4.99 -14.33 5.33
CA GLU A 174 5.68 -15.54 5.79
C GLU A 174 4.85 -16.28 6.84
N ARG A 175 4.36 -15.56 7.86
CA ARG A 175 3.48 -16.14 8.89
C ARG A 175 2.14 -16.62 8.31
N ALA A 176 1.54 -15.86 7.40
CA ALA A 176 0.29 -16.24 6.74
C ALA A 176 0.42 -17.55 5.94
N ILE A 177 1.50 -17.72 5.19
CA ILE A 177 1.76 -18.91 4.37
C ILE A 177 2.07 -20.13 5.25
N ALA A 178 2.72 -19.90 6.39
CA ALA A 178 3.01 -20.91 7.40
C ALA A 178 1.79 -21.35 8.23
N PHE A 179 0.64 -20.65 8.12
CA PHE A 179 -0.58 -21.00 8.83
C PHE A 179 -0.99 -22.45 8.60
N ASN A 180 -1.34 -23.15 9.68
CA ASN A 180 -1.80 -24.53 9.62
C ASN A 180 -3.29 -24.60 9.26
N GLY A 181 -3.55 -24.48 7.94
CA GLY A 181 -4.86 -24.57 7.30
C GLY A 181 -4.74 -24.99 5.84
N ASN A 182 -5.89 -25.13 5.18
CA ASN A 182 -5.96 -25.42 3.75
C ASN A 182 -5.46 -24.23 2.89
N HIS A 183 -5.25 -24.42 1.58
CA HIS A 183 -4.67 -23.37 0.75
C HIS A 183 -5.54 -22.12 0.67
N ARG A 184 -6.88 -22.27 0.72
CA ARG A 184 -7.80 -21.13 0.77
C ARG A 184 -7.68 -20.35 2.07
N GLU A 185 -7.52 -21.03 3.21
CA GLU A 185 -7.25 -20.38 4.50
C GLU A 185 -5.92 -19.61 4.48
N LYS A 186 -4.90 -20.10 3.76
CA LYS A 186 -3.63 -19.37 3.58
C LYS A 186 -3.81 -18.09 2.74
N ILE A 187 -4.60 -18.13 1.67
CA ILE A 187 -4.96 -16.91 0.93
C ILE A 187 -5.76 -15.93 1.82
N LEU A 188 -6.68 -16.46 2.63
CA LEU A 188 -7.40 -15.64 3.60
C LEU A 188 -6.43 -15.00 4.61
N ALA A 189 -5.45 -15.76 5.11
CA ALA A 189 -4.43 -15.25 6.03
C ALA A 189 -3.56 -14.15 5.40
N LEU A 190 -3.23 -14.26 4.11
CA LEU A 190 -2.55 -13.21 3.36
C LEU A 190 -3.39 -11.92 3.30
N ASN A 191 -4.70 -12.05 3.03
CA ASN A 191 -5.62 -10.90 3.01
C ASN A 191 -5.76 -10.26 4.41
N VAL A 192 -5.85 -11.06 5.48
CA VAL A 192 -5.86 -10.57 6.88
C VAL A 192 -4.56 -9.81 7.19
N GLY A 193 -3.41 -10.41 6.89
CA GLY A 193 -2.11 -9.76 7.09
C GLY A 193 -1.99 -8.44 6.33
N TYR A 194 -2.48 -8.39 5.08
CA TYR A 194 -2.50 -7.16 4.29
C TYR A 194 -3.41 -6.08 4.89
N GLN A 195 -4.57 -6.45 5.43
CA GLN A 195 -5.47 -5.51 6.11
C GLN A 195 -4.81 -4.94 7.37
N ILE A 196 -4.26 -5.81 8.23
CA ILE A 196 -3.56 -5.42 9.46
C ILE A 196 -2.41 -4.46 9.12
N TYR A 197 -1.63 -4.76 8.07
CA TYR A 197 -0.58 -3.89 7.57
C TYR A 197 -1.10 -2.49 7.21
N GLY A 198 -2.20 -2.41 6.46
CA GLY A 198 -2.81 -1.14 6.07
C GLY A 198 -3.31 -0.31 7.26
N GLN A 199 -3.74 -0.97 8.34
CA GLN A 199 -4.23 -0.29 9.54
C GLN A 199 -3.10 0.18 10.46
N LEU A 200 -2.09 -0.67 10.67
CA LEU A 200 -0.98 -0.36 11.59
C LEU A 200 0.12 0.49 10.95
N GLN A 201 0.28 0.41 9.62
CA GLN A 201 1.34 1.09 8.88
C GLN A 201 0.79 1.85 7.65
N PRO A 202 -0.18 2.76 7.82
CA PRO A 202 -0.83 3.42 6.69
C PRO A 202 0.12 4.23 5.81
N THR A 203 1.11 4.90 6.42
CA THR A 203 2.14 5.64 5.70
C THR A 203 3.00 4.72 4.84
N LEU A 204 3.45 3.59 5.36
CA LEU A 204 4.21 2.62 4.57
C LEU A 204 3.34 1.99 3.48
N ALA A 205 2.08 1.67 3.78
CA ALA A 205 1.12 1.12 2.81
C ALA A 205 0.88 2.09 1.63
N LEU A 206 0.72 3.39 1.89
CA LEU A 206 0.62 4.41 0.85
C LEU A 206 1.92 4.60 0.06
N ALA A 207 3.08 4.44 0.70
CA ALA A 207 4.37 4.53 0.03
C ALA A 207 4.50 3.48 -1.09
N LEU A 208 3.99 2.25 -0.89
CA LEU A 208 4.01 1.18 -1.90
C LEU A 208 3.40 1.66 -3.23
N ILE A 209 2.25 2.33 -3.21
CA ILE A 209 1.61 2.76 -4.46
C ILE A 209 2.16 4.09 -4.96
N THR A 210 2.50 5.00 -4.05
CA THR A 210 3.05 6.32 -4.39
C THR A 210 4.32 6.23 -5.22
N VAL A 211 5.26 5.34 -4.86
CA VAL A 211 6.54 5.20 -5.58
C VAL A 211 6.40 4.67 -7.00
N ARG A 212 5.26 4.05 -7.33
CA ARG A 212 4.95 3.52 -8.66
C ARG A 212 4.36 4.57 -9.60
N THR A 213 4.03 5.76 -9.09
CA THR A 213 3.53 6.86 -9.92
C THR A 213 4.68 7.53 -10.67
N PRO A 214 4.44 8.08 -11.88
CA PRO A 214 5.51 8.74 -12.67
C PRO A 214 6.23 9.85 -11.92
N ALA A 215 5.51 10.57 -11.04
CA ALA A 215 6.06 11.64 -10.22
C ALA A 215 7.22 11.19 -9.31
N PHE A 216 7.26 9.90 -8.96
CA PHE A 216 8.26 9.28 -8.10
C PHE A 216 9.18 8.32 -8.85
N SER A 217 8.60 7.42 -9.65
CA SER A 217 9.35 6.31 -10.28
C SER A 217 10.50 6.77 -11.17
N GLU A 218 10.40 7.97 -11.77
CA GLU A 218 11.44 8.53 -12.65
C GLU A 218 12.64 9.12 -11.88
N LYS A 219 12.51 9.34 -10.57
CA LYS A 219 13.50 10.05 -9.74
C LYS A 219 14.14 9.16 -8.66
N ILE A 220 13.62 7.97 -8.45
CA ILE A 220 14.22 6.98 -7.55
C ILE A 220 15.52 6.46 -8.18
N SER A 221 16.56 6.27 -7.37
CA SER A 221 17.84 5.74 -7.85
C SER A 221 17.68 4.35 -8.47
N ALA A 222 18.48 4.05 -9.50
CA ALA A 222 18.41 2.78 -10.22
C ALA A 222 18.56 1.56 -9.30
N ALA A 223 19.52 1.59 -8.38
CA ALA A 223 19.76 0.52 -7.42
C ALA A 223 18.55 0.26 -6.52
N ARG A 224 17.87 1.33 -6.08
CA ARG A 224 16.69 1.22 -5.22
C ARG A 224 15.46 0.75 -6.00
N SER A 225 15.27 1.25 -7.22
CA SER A 225 14.23 0.76 -8.13
C SER A 225 14.36 -0.74 -8.43
N GLU A 226 15.59 -1.21 -8.69
CA GLU A 226 15.86 -2.64 -8.88
C GLU A 226 15.54 -3.45 -7.62
N ARG A 227 15.93 -2.95 -6.44
CA ARG A 227 15.65 -3.62 -5.17
C ARG A 227 14.15 -3.73 -4.90
N ILE A 228 13.39 -2.66 -5.16
CA ILE A 228 11.92 -2.65 -5.04
C ILE A 228 11.33 -3.70 -5.97
N GLN A 229 11.76 -3.75 -7.23
CA GLN A 229 11.28 -4.72 -8.21
C GLN A 229 11.58 -6.17 -7.77
N GLN A 230 12.79 -6.45 -7.27
CA GLN A 230 13.16 -7.78 -6.78
C GLN A 230 12.27 -8.23 -5.62
N MET A 231 12.02 -7.36 -4.64
CA MET A 231 11.13 -7.67 -3.51
C MET A 231 9.68 -7.87 -3.95
N ASP A 232 9.20 -7.05 -4.89
CA ASP A 232 7.85 -7.16 -5.45
C ASP A 232 7.61 -8.50 -6.16
N ILE A 233 8.58 -8.92 -6.97
CA ILE A 233 8.56 -10.23 -7.66
C ILE A 233 8.59 -11.36 -6.63
N ALA A 234 9.44 -11.28 -5.60
CA ALA A 234 9.57 -12.31 -4.59
C ALA A 234 8.28 -12.45 -3.74
N LEU A 235 7.64 -11.35 -3.36
CA LEU A 235 6.35 -11.36 -2.67
C LEU A 235 5.26 -11.97 -3.55
N THR A 236 5.13 -11.52 -4.79
CA THR A 236 4.11 -12.02 -5.72
C THR A 236 4.29 -13.52 -6.00
N SER A 237 5.52 -13.98 -6.20
CA SER A 237 5.81 -15.39 -6.48
C SER A 237 5.38 -16.32 -5.33
N ARG A 238 5.55 -15.90 -4.08
CA ARG A 238 5.10 -16.67 -2.90
C ARG A 238 3.58 -16.79 -2.84
N VAL A 239 2.85 -15.74 -3.22
CA VAL A 239 1.38 -15.79 -3.30
C VAL A 239 0.94 -16.71 -4.44
N ASP A 240 1.58 -16.60 -5.61
CA ASP A 240 1.33 -17.46 -6.76
C ASP A 240 1.53 -18.95 -6.44
N GLU A 241 2.55 -19.28 -5.63
CA GLU A 241 2.82 -20.64 -5.18
C GLU A 241 1.67 -21.24 -4.37
N VAL A 242 0.99 -20.45 -3.53
CA VAL A 242 -0.19 -20.92 -2.78
C VAL A 242 -1.34 -21.28 -3.73
N PHE A 243 -1.60 -20.44 -4.74
CA PHE A 243 -2.62 -20.75 -5.76
C PHE A 243 -2.25 -21.97 -6.61
N ARG A 244 -0.98 -22.11 -7.02
CA ARG A 244 -0.51 -23.29 -7.75
C ARG A 244 -0.64 -24.57 -6.93
N ALA A 245 -0.34 -24.50 -5.63
CA ALA A 245 -0.49 -25.64 -4.73
C ALA A 245 -1.98 -26.05 -4.58
N ALA A 246 -2.89 -25.07 -4.49
CA ALA A 246 -4.33 -25.34 -4.49
C ALA A 246 -4.82 -26.01 -5.79
N MET A 247 -4.33 -25.55 -6.94
CA MET A 247 -4.63 -26.18 -8.24
C MET A 247 -4.11 -27.62 -8.30
N ALA A 248 -2.86 -27.85 -7.86
CA ALA A 248 -2.27 -29.18 -7.82
C ALA A 248 -3.02 -30.14 -6.87
N ALA A 249 -3.60 -29.60 -5.79
CA ALA A 249 -4.44 -30.34 -4.85
C ALA A 249 -5.88 -30.58 -5.36
N GLY A 250 -6.28 -30.01 -6.50
CA GLY A 250 -7.64 -30.09 -7.03
C GLY A 250 -8.66 -29.24 -6.25
N GLU A 251 -8.18 -28.30 -5.42
CA GLU A 251 -9.00 -27.37 -4.65
C GLU A 251 -9.43 -26.17 -5.51
N LEU A 252 -8.70 -25.87 -6.58
CA LEU A 252 -8.97 -24.79 -7.51
C LEU A 252 -8.81 -25.29 -8.95
N ALA A 253 -9.68 -24.84 -9.86
CA ALA A 253 -9.57 -25.18 -11.27
C ALA A 253 -8.38 -24.46 -11.93
N ASP A 254 -7.86 -25.02 -13.02
CA ASP A 254 -6.74 -24.49 -13.80
C ASP A 254 -7.18 -23.64 -15.00
N ASP A 255 -8.44 -23.21 -15.01
CA ASP A 255 -9.08 -22.44 -16.10
C ASP A 255 -8.70 -20.95 -16.10
N ILE A 256 -8.34 -20.41 -14.94
CA ILE A 256 -7.86 -19.03 -14.76
C ILE A 256 -6.37 -19.06 -14.45
N HIS A 257 -5.59 -18.28 -15.20
CA HIS A 257 -4.15 -18.16 -14.97
C HIS A 257 -3.85 -17.62 -13.55
N VAL A 258 -2.88 -18.22 -12.86
CA VAL A 258 -2.50 -17.87 -11.48
C VAL A 258 -2.28 -16.38 -11.27
N SER A 259 -1.60 -15.70 -12.19
CA SER A 259 -1.36 -14.26 -12.05
C SER A 259 -2.66 -13.43 -12.03
N ALA A 260 -3.72 -13.88 -12.69
CA ALA A 260 -5.02 -13.21 -12.64
C ALA A 260 -5.72 -13.46 -11.31
N LEU A 261 -5.65 -14.69 -10.78
CA LEU A 261 -6.19 -15.03 -9.45
C LEU A 261 -5.51 -14.21 -8.35
N SER A 262 -4.17 -14.19 -8.33
CA SER A 262 -3.37 -13.40 -7.41
C SER A 262 -3.67 -11.91 -7.53
N PHE A 263 -3.75 -11.38 -8.75
CA PHE A 263 -4.09 -9.97 -8.98
C PHE A 263 -5.48 -9.61 -8.46
N MET A 264 -6.50 -10.44 -8.71
CA MET A 264 -7.87 -10.17 -8.24
C MET A 264 -7.95 -10.21 -6.71
N SER A 265 -7.29 -11.19 -6.07
CA SER A 265 -7.22 -11.25 -4.61
C SER A 265 -6.53 -10.01 -4.04
N TRP A 266 -5.38 -9.62 -4.60
CA TRP A 266 -4.67 -8.43 -4.16
C TRP A 266 -5.47 -7.15 -4.39
N ALA A 267 -6.09 -6.98 -5.56
CA ALA A 267 -6.90 -5.81 -5.87
C ALA A 267 -8.07 -5.64 -4.90
N GLN A 268 -8.71 -6.75 -4.51
CA GLN A 268 -9.76 -6.73 -3.47
C GLN A 268 -9.19 -6.31 -2.11
N ALA A 269 -8.10 -6.95 -1.66
CA ALA A 269 -7.51 -6.66 -0.36
C ALA A 269 -6.99 -5.21 -0.27
N TYR A 270 -6.30 -4.74 -1.31
CA TYR A 270 -5.82 -3.37 -1.44
C TYR A 270 -6.95 -2.35 -1.46
N GLY A 271 -7.98 -2.58 -2.28
CA GLY A 271 -9.15 -1.69 -2.35
C GLY A 271 -9.87 -1.58 -1.01
N GLY A 272 -10.06 -2.72 -0.33
CA GLY A 272 -10.63 -2.76 1.02
C GLY A 272 -9.81 -1.96 2.02
N ALA A 273 -8.51 -2.29 2.17
CA ALA A 273 -7.62 -1.62 3.13
C ALA A 273 -7.52 -0.11 2.86
N THR A 274 -7.39 0.28 1.60
CA THR A 274 -7.28 1.69 1.21
C THR A 274 -8.55 2.47 1.52
N LEU A 275 -9.73 1.93 1.15
CA LEU A 275 -11.00 2.64 1.39
C LEU A 275 -11.35 2.70 2.87
N LEU A 276 -11.10 1.62 3.62
CA LEU A 276 -11.37 1.57 5.06
C LEU A 276 -10.49 2.55 5.84
N HIS A 277 -9.31 2.89 5.34
CA HIS A 277 -8.40 3.82 6.00
C HIS A 277 -8.46 5.25 5.45
N ALA A 278 -8.28 5.42 4.13
CA ALA A 278 -8.15 6.73 3.50
C ALA A 278 -9.49 7.43 3.23
N ALA A 279 -10.61 6.71 3.30
CA ALA A 279 -11.94 7.21 2.96
C ALA A 279 -12.99 6.92 4.04
N GLN A 280 -12.54 6.86 5.31
CA GLN A 280 -13.37 6.51 6.46
C GLN A 280 -14.57 7.45 6.70
N ASP A 281 -14.50 8.69 6.20
CA ASP A 281 -15.55 9.71 6.28
C ASP A 281 -16.64 9.53 5.21
N LEU A 282 -16.38 8.74 4.16
CA LEU A 282 -17.37 8.51 3.10
C LEU A 282 -18.52 7.63 3.60
N THR A 283 -19.75 8.03 3.27
CA THR A 283 -20.97 7.25 3.59
C THR A 283 -20.93 5.82 3.02
N ALA A 284 -20.21 5.59 1.93
CA ALA A 284 -20.03 4.25 1.40
C ALA A 284 -19.25 3.32 2.34
N VAL A 285 -18.29 3.87 3.08
CA VAL A 285 -17.43 3.14 4.01
C VAL A 285 -18.11 3.01 5.37
N THR A 286 -18.74 4.08 5.88
CA THR A 286 -19.39 4.03 7.20
C THR A 286 -20.54 3.03 7.30
N ARG A 287 -21.23 2.75 6.19
CA ARG A 287 -22.34 1.78 6.13
C ARG A 287 -21.92 0.32 6.31
N VAL A 288 -20.63 0.00 6.16
CA VAL A 288 -20.12 -1.37 6.34
C VAL A 288 -19.38 -1.55 7.66
N ILE A 289 -19.22 -0.48 8.46
CA ILE A 289 -18.65 -0.54 9.81
C ILE A 289 -19.48 -1.48 10.68
N GLY A 290 -18.81 -2.36 11.41
CA GLY A 290 -19.44 -3.38 12.27
C GLY A 290 -19.70 -4.72 11.57
N SER A 291 -19.49 -4.80 10.25
CA SER A 291 -19.37 -6.07 9.54
C SER A 291 -17.90 -6.39 9.26
N ASN A 292 -17.53 -7.68 9.25
CA ASN A 292 -16.22 -8.08 8.74
C ASN A 292 -16.23 -8.07 7.20
N ILE A 293 -16.30 -6.87 6.63
CA ILE A 293 -16.44 -6.67 5.18
C ILE A 293 -15.28 -7.28 4.39
N SER A 294 -14.08 -7.33 4.99
CA SER A 294 -12.91 -7.98 4.40
C SER A 294 -13.12 -9.48 4.27
N LEU A 295 -13.56 -10.17 5.33
CA LEU A 295 -13.90 -11.60 5.23
C LEU A 295 -15.03 -11.85 4.23
N ILE A 296 -16.10 -11.04 4.26
CA ILE A 296 -17.25 -11.20 3.35
C ILE A 296 -16.79 -11.06 1.91
N SER A 297 -16.05 -10.00 1.58
CA SER A 297 -15.57 -9.74 0.22
C SER A 297 -14.56 -10.78 -0.27
N SER A 298 -13.66 -11.24 0.61
CA SER A 298 -12.75 -12.35 0.31
C SER A 298 -13.51 -13.64 0.02
N ASN A 299 -14.53 -13.98 0.82
CA ASN A 299 -15.33 -15.19 0.59
C ASN A 299 -16.11 -15.13 -0.73
N VAL A 300 -16.75 -14.00 -1.04
CA VAL A 300 -17.46 -13.81 -2.31
C VAL A 300 -16.50 -13.97 -3.49
N LEU A 301 -15.32 -13.38 -3.42
CA LEU A 301 -14.31 -13.48 -4.47
C LEU A 301 -13.80 -14.92 -4.64
N LEU A 302 -13.39 -15.56 -3.55
CA LEU A 302 -12.80 -16.90 -3.58
C LEU A 302 -13.83 -17.99 -3.93
N ASP A 303 -15.10 -17.81 -3.55
CA ASP A 303 -16.20 -18.65 -4.03
C ASP A 303 -16.43 -18.46 -5.53
N GLY A 304 -16.37 -17.22 -6.02
CA GLY A 304 -16.47 -16.90 -7.45
C GLY A 304 -15.34 -17.48 -8.28
N MET A 305 -14.14 -17.64 -7.71
CA MET A 305 -13.02 -18.37 -8.31
C MET A 305 -13.21 -19.90 -8.26
N GLY A 306 -14.21 -20.40 -7.55
CA GLY A 306 -14.40 -21.84 -7.33
C GLY A 306 -13.39 -22.46 -6.37
N PHE A 307 -12.72 -21.66 -5.53
CA PHE A 307 -11.68 -22.12 -4.62
C PHE A 307 -12.29 -22.89 -3.45
N ARG A 308 -12.12 -24.22 -3.43
CA ARG A 308 -12.67 -25.10 -2.40
C ARG A 308 -11.77 -25.16 -1.15
N PRO A 309 -12.36 -25.43 0.03
CA PRO A 309 -13.79 -25.60 0.27
C PRO A 309 -14.54 -24.26 0.14
N LEU A 310 -15.77 -24.29 -0.40
CA LEU A 310 -16.56 -23.07 -0.58
C LEU A 310 -17.03 -22.52 0.77
N SER A 311 -17.35 -21.24 0.85
CA SER A 311 -17.74 -20.60 2.12
C SER A 311 -19.01 -21.16 2.76
N LYS A 312 -19.88 -21.79 1.96
CA LYS A 312 -21.06 -22.52 2.46
C LYS A 312 -20.72 -23.86 3.14
N ASP A 313 -19.56 -24.42 2.87
CA ASP A 313 -19.13 -25.76 3.28
C ASP A 313 -18.02 -25.71 4.36
N TRP A 314 -17.54 -24.52 4.73
CA TRP A 314 -16.44 -24.32 5.67
C TRP A 314 -16.60 -23.04 6.50
N ASP A 315 -16.29 -23.12 7.79
CA ASP A 315 -16.41 -22.00 8.71
C ASP A 315 -15.19 -21.06 8.63
N TYR A 316 -15.23 -20.14 7.66
CA TYR A 316 -14.19 -19.13 7.51
C TYR A 316 -14.24 -18.02 8.56
N GLN A 317 -15.31 -17.92 9.36
CA GLN A 317 -15.33 -17.01 10.51
C GLN A 317 -14.40 -17.55 11.60
N ASN A 318 -14.46 -18.86 11.86
CA ASN A 318 -13.51 -19.53 12.74
C ASN A 318 -12.08 -19.48 12.18
N SER A 319 -11.89 -19.72 10.88
CA SER A 319 -10.56 -19.56 10.25
C SER A 319 -10.00 -18.15 10.44
N TRP A 320 -10.81 -17.11 10.27
CA TRP A 320 -10.40 -15.72 10.50
C TRP A 320 -9.92 -15.49 11.93
N GLN A 321 -10.69 -15.94 12.93
CA GLN A 321 -10.31 -15.80 14.34
C GLN A 321 -9.02 -16.57 14.67
N ARG A 322 -8.87 -17.77 14.12
CA ARG A 322 -7.64 -18.56 14.26
C ARG A 322 -6.44 -17.85 13.64
N ILE A 323 -6.58 -17.27 12.46
CA ILE A 323 -5.52 -16.50 11.81
C ILE A 323 -5.11 -15.31 12.68
N GLU A 324 -6.07 -14.55 13.20
CA GLU A 324 -5.81 -13.42 14.11
C GLU A 324 -5.08 -13.87 15.38
N GLN A 325 -5.45 -15.01 15.96
CA GLN A 325 -4.88 -15.51 17.22
C GLN A 325 -3.54 -16.26 17.05
N GLU A 326 -3.40 -17.05 15.99
CA GLU A 326 -2.25 -17.92 15.77
C GLU A 326 -1.15 -17.21 14.97
N CYS A 327 -1.50 -16.36 14.02
CA CYS A 327 -0.53 -15.67 13.16
C CYS A 327 -0.26 -14.24 13.61
N PHE A 328 -1.27 -13.49 14.05
CA PHE A 328 -1.20 -12.03 14.17
C PHE A 328 -1.63 -11.48 15.54
N ALA A 329 -1.51 -12.26 16.62
CA ALA A 329 -2.03 -11.88 17.93
C ALA A 329 -1.43 -10.56 18.45
N GLU A 330 -0.13 -10.34 18.23
CA GLU A 330 0.56 -9.11 18.63
C GLU A 330 0.00 -7.90 17.89
N GLU A 331 -0.17 -8.00 16.58
CA GLU A 331 -0.72 -6.93 15.75
C GLU A 331 -2.18 -6.62 16.09
N VAL A 332 -3.00 -7.66 16.33
CA VAL A 332 -4.40 -7.51 16.72
C VAL A 332 -4.51 -6.85 18.10
N ALA A 333 -3.65 -7.21 19.05
CA ALA A 333 -3.60 -6.56 20.34
C ALA A 333 -3.26 -5.06 20.23
N LEU A 334 -2.34 -4.70 19.33
CA LEU A 334 -1.99 -3.31 19.06
C LEU A 334 -3.15 -2.54 18.44
N LEU A 335 -3.86 -3.12 17.47
CA LEU A 335 -5.06 -2.51 16.87
C LEU A 335 -6.16 -2.24 17.90
N ASN A 336 -6.37 -3.16 18.84
CA ASN A 336 -7.38 -3.01 19.89
C ASN A 336 -6.99 -1.99 20.97
N SER A 337 -5.73 -1.54 20.99
CA SER A 337 -5.22 -0.56 21.96
C SER A 337 -5.25 0.89 21.48
N GLN A 338 -5.57 1.12 20.20
CA GLN A 338 -5.71 2.44 19.57
C GLN A 338 -7.12 2.99 19.74
#